data_AF-A0A165X7A2-F1
#
_entry.id   AF-A0A165X7A2-F1
#
_cell.length_a   1.000
_cell.length_b   1.000
_cell.length_c   1.000
_cell.angle_alpha   90.00
_cell.angle_beta   90.00
_cell.angle_gamma   90.00
#
_symmetry.space_group_name_H-M   'P 1'
#
loop_
_entity.id
_entity.type
_entity.pdbx_description
1 polymer ?
#
loop_
_entity_poly.entity_id
_entity_poly.type
_entity_poly.pdbx_seq_one_letter_code
_entity_poly.pdbx_strand_id
1 'polypeptide(L)'
;QTSWGTKNLWDTLHSCGADPTTSASNSTPSIPPYTESRHRLFLAKKCTVHKRPFNIVEDDAELDIARLLSGNPDICLPSIQTITRDVDSMFLGLSDFLTAYFKVR
;
A
#
# COMPACT_ATOMS: atom_id res chain seq x y z
N GLN A 1 -35.29 2.77 -25.37
CA GLN A 1 -34.05 3.32 -25.93
C GLN A 1 -33.08 3.54 -24.79
N THR A 2 -32.11 2.64 -24.60
CA THR A 2 -31.03 2.80 -23.62
C THR A 2 -29.75 3.16 -24.37
N SER A 3 -29.21 4.30 -23.93
CA SER A 3 -28.12 5.08 -24.47
C SER A 3 -26.84 4.29 -24.83
N TRP A 4 -26.30 4.64 -26.00
CA TRP A 4 -24.96 4.36 -26.56
C TRP A 4 -23.77 4.82 -25.68
N GLY A 5 -23.96 5.08 -24.39
CA GLY A 5 -22.94 5.66 -23.51
C GLY A 5 -21.97 4.65 -22.88
N THR A 6 -22.29 3.35 -22.86
CA THR A 6 -21.48 2.34 -22.17
C THR A 6 -20.47 1.61 -23.05
N LYS A 7 -20.56 1.77 -24.39
CA LYS A 7 -19.64 1.12 -25.33
C LYS A 7 -18.18 1.54 -25.10
N ASN A 8 -17.94 2.82 -24.86
CA ASN A 8 -16.58 3.33 -24.64
C ASN A 8 -15.96 2.73 -23.37
N LEU A 9 -16.74 2.57 -22.29
CA LEU A 9 -16.29 1.93 -21.05
C LEU A 9 -15.95 0.45 -21.26
N TRP A 10 -16.77 -0.26 -22.04
CA TRP A 10 -16.54 -1.66 -22.39
C TRP A 10 -15.31 -1.84 -23.28
N ASP A 11 -15.14 -0.95 -24.26
CA ASP A 11 -13.97 -0.92 -25.14
C ASP A 11 -12.68 -0.55 -24.36
N THR A 12 -12.77 0.36 -23.37
CA THR A 12 -11.60 0.68 -22.53
C THR A 12 -11.23 -0.50 -21.63
N LEU A 13 -12.23 -1.19 -21.05
CA LEU A 13 -12.02 -2.40 -20.24
C LEU A 13 -11.36 -3.52 -21.05
N HIS A 14 -11.77 -3.71 -22.31
CA HIS A 14 -11.17 -4.70 -23.21
C HIS A 14 -9.80 -4.29 -23.74
N SER A 15 -9.53 -3.00 -23.93
CA SER A 15 -8.21 -2.51 -24.33
C SER A 15 -7.17 -2.61 -23.22
N CYS A 16 -7.59 -2.65 -21.95
CA CYS A 16 -6.69 -2.70 -20.79
C CYS A 16 -6.03 -4.08 -20.56
N GLY A 17 -6.22 -5.03 -21.48
CA GLY A 17 -5.53 -6.32 -21.50
C GLY A 17 -4.82 -6.64 -22.83
N ALA A 18 -4.76 -5.68 -23.76
CA ALA A 18 -4.10 -5.86 -25.05
C ALA A 18 -2.71 -5.20 -25.04
N ASP A 19 -1.76 -5.84 -24.37
CA ASP A 19 -0.34 -5.52 -24.53
C ASP A 19 0.11 -5.94 -25.94
N PRO A 20 0.76 -5.07 -26.73
CA PRO A 20 1.65 -5.54 -27.76
C PRO A 20 3.03 -5.74 -27.12
N THR A 21 3.40 -7.01 -26.92
CA THR A 21 4.74 -7.50 -26.56
C THR A 21 5.08 -7.55 -25.06
N THR A 22 4.45 -8.48 -24.34
CA THR A 22 5.15 -9.14 -23.22
C THR A 22 4.95 -10.64 -23.40
N SER A 23 6.01 -11.35 -23.82
CA SER A 23 6.07 -12.80 -23.66
C SER A 23 5.60 -13.12 -22.25
N ALA A 24 4.65 -14.04 -22.10
CA ALA A 24 4.23 -14.55 -20.81
C ALA A 24 5.45 -15.19 -20.12
N SER A 25 6.26 -14.37 -19.48
CA SER A 25 7.21 -14.79 -18.50
C SER A 25 6.36 -15.33 -17.37
N ASN A 26 6.55 -16.61 -17.06
CA ASN A 26 6.16 -17.19 -15.79
C ASN A 26 6.98 -16.55 -14.66
N SER A 27 7.05 -15.22 -14.59
CA SER A 27 7.54 -14.51 -13.43
C SER A 27 6.48 -14.68 -12.36
N THR A 28 6.64 -15.73 -11.57
CA THR A 28 6.21 -15.68 -10.17
C THR A 28 6.53 -14.27 -9.66
N PRO A 29 5.54 -13.54 -9.09
CA PRO A 29 5.81 -12.20 -8.59
C PRO A 29 6.94 -12.31 -7.57
N SER A 30 8.13 -11.87 -7.98
CA SER A 30 9.30 -11.88 -7.12
C SER A 30 8.98 -10.99 -5.95
N ILE A 31 8.93 -11.56 -4.74
CA ILE A 31 8.68 -10.79 -3.53
C ILE A 31 9.79 -9.76 -3.45
N PRO A 32 9.45 -8.47 -3.57
CA PRO A 32 10.48 -7.47 -3.65
C PRO A 32 11.20 -7.43 -2.29
N PRO A 33 12.53 -7.17 -2.28
CA PRO A 33 13.33 -7.35 -1.09
C PRO A 33 12.82 -6.50 0.07
N TYR A 34 13.02 -7.02 1.28
CA TYR A 34 12.74 -6.29 2.49
C TYR A 34 13.48 -4.96 2.48
N THR A 35 12.78 -3.89 2.86
CA THR A 35 13.38 -2.59 3.18
C THR A 35 12.64 -2.04 4.39
N GLU A 36 13.35 -1.35 5.28
CA GLU A 36 12.76 -0.77 6.48
C GLU A 36 11.60 0.17 6.13
N SER A 37 11.77 1.01 5.09
CA SER A 37 10.73 1.94 4.63
C SER A 37 9.45 1.24 4.19
N ARG A 38 9.54 0.07 3.53
CA ARG A 38 8.34 -0.73 3.19
C ARG A 38 7.70 -1.34 4.42
N HIS A 39 8.50 -1.83 5.36
CA HIS A 39 7.99 -2.39 6.60
C HIS A 39 7.27 -1.30 7.42
N ARG A 40 7.84 -0.10 7.54
CA ARG A 40 7.16 1.03 8.19
C ARG A 40 5.84 1.38 7.52
N LEU A 41 5.81 1.43 6.20
CA LEU A 41 4.56 1.66 5.45
C LEU A 41 3.52 0.58 5.72
N PHE A 42 3.94 -0.69 5.81
CA PHE A 42 3.06 -1.81 6.15
C PHE A 42 2.49 -1.67 7.58
N LEU A 43 3.30 -1.29 8.55
CA LEU A 43 2.86 -1.03 9.92
C LEU A 43 1.88 0.16 9.98
N ALA A 44 2.20 1.27 9.32
CA ALA A 44 1.30 2.42 9.21
C ALA A 44 -0.05 2.03 8.56
N LYS A 45 -0.02 1.17 7.54
CA LYS A 45 -1.22 0.60 6.92
C LYS A 45 -2.01 -0.32 7.88
N LYS A 46 -1.32 -1.15 8.69
CA LYS A 46 -1.97 -1.96 9.74
C LYS A 46 -2.71 -1.05 10.73
N CYS A 47 -2.08 0.03 11.20
CA CYS A 47 -2.69 0.95 12.15
C CYS A 47 -3.89 1.70 11.54
N THR A 48 -3.78 2.17 10.29
CA THR A 48 -4.85 2.93 9.62
C THR A 48 -6.02 2.06 9.17
N VAL A 49 -5.75 0.95 8.46
CA VAL A 49 -6.79 0.11 7.83
C VAL A 49 -7.40 -0.87 8.83
N HIS A 50 -6.57 -1.52 9.65
CA HIS A 50 -7.01 -2.55 10.59
C HIS A 50 -7.29 -1.99 11.98
N LYS A 51 -7.23 -0.65 12.14
CA LYS A 51 -7.45 0.06 13.40
C LYS A 51 -6.62 -0.51 14.56
N ARG A 52 -5.41 -0.97 14.25
CA ARG A 52 -4.47 -1.46 15.27
C ARG A 52 -3.83 -0.27 16.00
N PRO A 53 -3.66 -0.36 17.32
CA PRO A 53 -2.97 0.68 18.07
C PRO A 53 -1.50 0.77 17.65
N PHE A 54 -0.88 1.95 17.83
CA PHE A 54 0.49 2.20 17.40
C PHE A 54 1.54 1.41 18.19
N ASN A 55 1.19 0.90 19.38
CA ASN A 55 2.06 0.03 20.16
C ASN A 55 2.18 -1.40 19.58
N ILE A 56 1.66 -1.66 18.38
CA ILE A 56 1.91 -2.91 17.65
C ILE A 56 3.42 -3.19 17.43
N VAL A 57 4.26 -2.15 17.47
CA VAL A 57 5.73 -2.30 17.40
C VAL A 57 6.38 -2.81 18.69
N GLU A 58 5.62 -2.88 19.78
CA GLU A 58 6.07 -3.45 21.04
C GLU A 58 5.69 -4.94 21.15
N ASP A 59 4.96 -5.48 20.16
CA ASP A 59 4.58 -6.88 20.11
C ASP A 59 5.75 -7.73 19.57
N ASP A 60 6.20 -8.70 20.37
CA ASP A 60 7.23 -9.66 20.00
C ASP A 60 6.88 -10.40 18.69
N ALA A 61 5.60 -10.65 18.43
CA ALA A 61 5.16 -11.30 17.21
C ALA A 61 5.47 -10.45 15.96
N GLU A 62 5.37 -9.12 16.06
CA GLU A 62 5.70 -8.24 14.94
C GLU A 62 7.22 -8.20 14.70
N LEU A 63 8.01 -8.29 15.77
CA LEU A 63 9.47 -8.36 15.68
C LEU A 63 9.92 -9.67 15.02
N ASP A 64 9.29 -10.79 15.36
CA ASP A 64 9.57 -12.09 14.74
C ASP A 64 9.18 -12.12 13.26
N ILE A 65 8.06 -11.48 12.88
CA ILE A 65 7.70 -11.28 11.48
C ILE A 65 8.75 -10.42 10.77
N ALA A 66 9.22 -9.34 11.39
CA ALA A 66 10.24 -8.47 10.81
C ALA A 66 11.56 -9.23 10.58
N ARG A 67 12.00 -10.04 11.56
CA ARG A 67 13.19 -10.91 11.45
C ARG A 67 13.04 -11.92 10.31
N LEU A 68 11.90 -12.61 10.25
CA LEU A 68 11.63 -13.60 9.21
C LEU A 68 11.64 -12.99 7.81
N LEU A 69 10.99 -11.84 7.63
CA LEU A 69 10.89 -11.18 6.32
C LEU A 69 12.19 -10.51 5.88
N SER A 70 12.97 -9.97 6.82
CA SER A 70 14.24 -9.31 6.52
C SER A 70 15.42 -10.28 6.38
N GLY A 71 15.33 -11.44 7.03
CA GLY A 71 16.47 -12.34 7.21
C GLY A 71 17.54 -11.78 8.16
N ASN A 72 17.28 -10.66 8.83
CA ASN A 72 18.21 -10.00 9.76
C ASN A 72 17.74 -10.23 11.21
N PRO A 73 18.51 -10.96 12.04
CA PRO A 73 18.15 -11.20 13.44
C PRO A 73 18.20 -9.93 14.30
N ASP A 74 19.04 -8.97 13.93
CA ASP A 74 19.30 -7.72 14.66
C ASP A 74 18.39 -6.56 14.21
N ILE A 75 17.35 -6.87 13.43
CA ILE A 75 16.39 -5.86 12.97
C ILE A 75 15.69 -5.19 14.16
N CYS A 76 15.55 -3.88 14.08
CA CYS A 76 14.83 -3.09 15.06
C CYS A 76 13.52 -2.59 14.47
N LEU A 77 12.43 -2.73 15.22
CA LEU A 77 11.16 -2.13 14.84
C LEU A 77 11.23 -0.60 14.98
N PRO A 78 10.47 0.14 14.16
CA PRO A 78 10.39 1.59 14.30
C PRO A 78 9.73 1.96 15.63
N SER A 79 10.09 3.14 16.15
CA SER A 79 9.41 3.67 17.34
C SER A 79 7.93 3.97 17.05
N ILE A 80 7.12 3.99 18.12
CA ILE A 80 5.71 4.42 18.05
C ILE A 80 5.59 5.80 17.39
N GLN A 81 6.47 6.75 17.77
CA GLN A 81 6.48 8.10 17.22
C GLN A 81 6.72 8.11 15.70
N THR A 82 7.58 7.21 15.22
CA THR A 82 7.85 7.06 13.78
C THR A 82 6.59 6.62 13.05
N ILE A 83 5.84 5.65 13.58
CA ILE A 83 4.59 5.18 12.96
C ILE A 83 3.52 6.26 13.00
N THR A 84 3.35 6.95 14.13
CA THR A 84 2.38 8.05 14.24
C THR A 84 2.65 9.10 13.16
N ARG A 85 3.91 9.53 13.02
CA ARG A 85 4.30 10.48 11.98
C ARG A 85 4.04 9.95 10.57
N ASP A 86 4.35 8.68 10.31
CA ASP A 86 4.13 8.07 9.00
C ASP A 86 2.63 8.01 8.66
N VAL A 87 1.77 7.72 9.65
CA VAL A 87 0.31 7.75 9.52
C VAL A 87 -0.22 9.16 9.28
N ASP A 88 0.25 10.15 10.05
CA ASP A 88 -0.12 11.56 9.85
C ASP A 88 0.25 12.03 8.44
N SER A 89 1.44 11.65 7.96
CA SER A 89 1.88 11.95 6.59
C SER A 89 0.96 11.32 5.53
N MET A 90 0.43 10.12 5.76
CA MET A 90 -0.55 9.50 4.86
C MET A 90 -1.85 10.31 4.81
N PHE A 91 -2.34 10.75 5.97
CA PHE A 91 -3.56 11.57 6.03
C PHE A 91 -3.37 12.96 5.44
N LEU A 92 -2.21 13.59 5.65
CA LEU A 92 -1.87 14.86 5.00
C LEU A 92 -1.89 14.73 3.48
N GLY A 93 -1.25 13.70 2.92
CA GLY A 93 -1.30 13.43 1.48
C GLY A 93 -2.73 13.17 0.98
N LEU A 94 -3.57 12.48 1.76
CA LEU A 94 -4.97 12.26 1.43
C LEU A 94 -5.80 13.55 1.48
N SER A 95 -5.46 14.48 2.38
CA SER A 95 -6.19 15.73 2.58
C SER A 95 -6.19 16.63 1.34
N ASP A 96 -5.12 16.58 0.54
CA ASP A 96 -5.02 17.30 -0.73
C ASP A 96 -6.06 16.78 -1.73
N PHE A 97 -6.19 15.46 -1.85
CA PHE A 97 -7.19 14.83 -2.72
C PHE A 97 -8.62 15.11 -2.25
N LEU A 98 -8.87 15.05 -0.95
CA LEU A 98 -10.19 15.37 -0.38
C LEU A 98 -10.55 16.84 -0.62
N THR A 99 -9.60 17.74 -0.39
CA THR A 99 -9.80 19.17 -0.63
C THR A 99 -10.07 19.46 -2.10
N ALA A 100 -9.33 18.83 -3.01
CA ALA A 100 -9.58 18.92 -4.44
C ALA A 100 -11.00 18.44 -4.79
N TYR A 101 -11.42 17.28 -4.27
CA TYR A 101 -12.77 16.75 -4.49
C TYR A 101 -13.87 17.71 -4.04
N PHE A 102 -13.74 18.32 -2.86
CA PHE A 102 -14.72 19.26 -2.34
C PHE A 102 -14.68 20.65 -3.02
N LYS A 103 -13.57 21.02 -3.67
CA LYS A 103 -13.42 22.29 -4.42
C LYS A 103 -14.06 22.27 -5.80
N VAL A 104 -14.30 21.11 -6.42
CA VAL A 104 -14.95 21.00 -7.74
C VAL A 104 -16.47 21.19 -7.63
N ARG A 105 -16.92 22.15 -6.81
CA ARG A 105 -18.33 22.47 -6.59
C ARG A 105 -18.65 23.91 -6.92
#